data_AF-X7S2U2-F1
#
_entry.id   AF-X7S2U2-F1
#
_cell.length_a   1.000
_cell.length_b   1.000
_cell.length_c   1.000
_cell.angle_alpha   90.00
_cell.angle_beta   90.00
_cell.angle_gamma   90.00
#
_symmetry.space_group_name_H-M   'P 1'
#
loop_
_entity.id
_entity.type
_entity.pdbx_description
1 polymer ?
#
loop_
_entity_poly.entity_id
_entity_poly.type
_entity_poly.pdbx_seq_one_letter_code
_entity_poly.pdbx_strand_id
1 'polypeptide(L)'
;MYYKTKFKSSCLGHTPSKKEDHTIVYYPNNCTCIDLETYRYNKIGGIEIKSKKEYYIEMLYQGDDKRRFVLGEVTGNNPLICFGINPSKAKIADSKLQTDRTIAKIRHIVDIEKYDGWIMLNLYAQVTSEPNNLDKVLNSNLHNKNIEEIEKILNRFPNSNILACWGNLIEERKYLKYCLKGLKIGNNIADYSFLSKIKDIKGITSLTKDRKWFYRGIITKKGHPKHQIGTKNSARLQKFNIDEYIESL
;
A
#
# COMPACT_ATOMS: atom_id res chain seq x y z
N MET A 1 -20.26 -11.63 -1.19
CA MET A 1 -20.18 -12.37 -2.47
C MET A 1 -19.16 -13.48 -2.26
N TYR A 2 -19.61 -14.74 -2.17
CA TYR A 2 -18.72 -15.88 -1.94
C TYR A 2 -18.17 -16.37 -3.27
N TYR A 3 -16.85 -16.57 -3.36
CA TYR A 3 -16.23 -17.26 -4.47
C TYR A 3 -15.64 -18.58 -4.00
N LYS A 4 -16.11 -19.68 -4.59
CA LYS A 4 -15.56 -21.02 -4.45
C LYS A 4 -14.89 -21.35 -5.77
N THR A 5 -13.56 -21.27 -5.83
CA THR A 5 -12.81 -21.59 -7.05
C THR A 5 -12.22 -22.98 -6.90
N LYS A 6 -12.76 -23.93 -7.66
CA LYS A 6 -12.02 -25.08 -8.16
C LYS A 6 -12.16 -24.97 -9.66
N PHE A 7 -11.09 -24.95 -10.45
CA PHE A 7 -11.07 -25.62 -11.76
C PHE A 7 -9.67 -25.64 -12.35
N LYS A 8 -9.43 -26.75 -13.06
CA LYS A 8 -8.25 -27.16 -13.81
C LYS A 8 -8.71 -27.16 -15.27
N SER A 9 -8.05 -26.44 -16.18
CA SER A 9 -8.12 -26.76 -17.61
C SER A 9 -6.96 -26.14 -18.38
N SER A 10 -6.44 -26.92 -19.31
CA SER A 10 -5.34 -26.63 -20.24
C SER A 10 -5.88 -25.91 -21.48
N CYS A 11 -5.29 -24.78 -21.86
CA CYS A 11 -5.48 -24.18 -23.18
C CYS A 11 -4.19 -24.35 -23.99
N LEU A 12 -4.29 -25.03 -25.14
CA LEU A 12 -3.24 -25.15 -26.14
C LEU A 12 -3.45 -24.07 -27.21
N GLY A 13 -2.38 -23.36 -27.56
CA GLY A 13 -2.30 -22.56 -28.77
C GLY A 13 -2.73 -21.11 -28.63
N HIS A 14 -1.94 -20.29 -27.92
CA HIS A 14 -1.53 -18.91 -28.25
C HIS A 14 -0.91 -18.27 -27.01
N THR A 15 0.22 -17.55 -27.17
CA THR A 15 0.88 -16.82 -26.08
C THR A 15 0.19 -15.47 -25.90
N PRO A 16 -0.44 -15.17 -24.74
CA PRO A 16 -1.05 -13.88 -24.49
C PRO A 16 -0.04 -12.75 -24.64
N SER A 17 -0.42 -11.64 -25.28
CA SER A 17 0.44 -10.46 -25.42
C SER A 17 0.12 -9.45 -24.32
N LYS A 18 1.05 -9.25 -23.39
CA LYS A 18 0.94 -8.20 -22.36
C LYS A 18 1.11 -6.84 -23.02
N LYS A 19 0.12 -5.96 -22.89
CA LYS A 19 0.23 -4.56 -23.32
C LYS A 19 0.85 -3.68 -22.23
N GLU A 20 1.37 -2.52 -22.63
CA GLU A 20 1.92 -1.49 -21.73
C GLU A 20 0.87 -0.95 -20.73
N ASP A 21 -0.42 -1.06 -21.05
CA ASP A 21 -1.55 -0.72 -20.17
C ASP A 21 -1.95 -1.87 -19.22
N HIS A 22 -1.09 -2.88 -19.05
CA HIS A 22 -1.30 -4.08 -18.22
C HIS A 22 -2.51 -4.93 -18.59
N THR A 23 -2.93 -4.85 -19.85
CA THR A 23 -4.10 -5.61 -20.30
C THR A 23 -3.68 -6.79 -21.15
N ILE A 24 -4.42 -7.89 -20.97
CA ILE A 24 -4.27 -9.09 -21.77
C ILE A 24 -5.41 -9.10 -22.76
N VAL A 25 -5.08 -9.10 -24.05
CA VAL A 25 -6.06 -9.22 -25.13
C VAL A 25 -6.07 -10.66 -25.60
N TYR A 26 -7.23 -11.30 -25.47
CA TYR A 26 -7.51 -12.58 -26.10
C TYR A 26 -8.23 -12.33 -27.42
N TYR A 27 -7.71 -12.88 -28.51
CA TYR A 27 -8.41 -12.96 -29.78
C TYR A 27 -9.29 -14.22 -29.75
N PRO A 28 -10.62 -14.12 -29.94
CA PRO A 28 -11.47 -15.30 -29.93
C PRO A 28 -11.21 -16.13 -31.19
N ASN A 29 -10.78 -17.36 -31.00
CA ASN A 29 -11.10 -18.46 -31.91
C ASN A 29 -11.66 -19.62 -31.06
N ASN A 30 -12.95 -19.93 -31.24
CA ASN A 30 -13.68 -21.16 -30.86
C ASN A 30 -13.41 -21.85 -29.50
N CYS A 31 -12.90 -21.17 -28.48
CA CYS A 31 -12.81 -21.72 -27.14
C CYS A 31 -14.00 -21.29 -26.27
N THR A 32 -14.86 -22.23 -25.93
CA THR A 32 -15.90 -22.08 -24.89
C THR A 32 -15.24 -21.99 -23.51
N CYS A 33 -14.98 -20.78 -23.04
CA CYS A 33 -14.55 -20.51 -21.67
C CYS A 33 -15.74 -19.98 -20.86
N ILE A 34 -16.03 -20.61 -19.73
CA ILE A 34 -17.13 -20.24 -18.83
C ILE A 34 -16.86 -18.84 -18.25
N ASP A 35 -17.90 -18.02 -18.34
CA ASP A 35 -17.89 -16.58 -18.27
C ASP A 35 -18.07 -16.05 -16.84
N LEU A 36 -17.12 -15.25 -16.38
CA LEU A 36 -17.30 -14.30 -15.30
C LEU A 36 -16.59 -13.03 -15.78
N GLU A 37 -17.28 -12.14 -16.52
CA GLU A 37 -17.25 -10.66 -16.35
C GLU A 37 -17.57 -9.85 -17.64
N THR A 38 -17.86 -8.57 -17.41
CA THR A 38 -18.30 -7.50 -18.32
C THR A 38 -17.49 -7.31 -19.62
N TYR A 39 -18.21 -7.23 -20.75
CA TYR A 39 -17.69 -6.98 -22.10
C TYR A 39 -17.72 -5.48 -22.48
N ARG A 40 -16.76 -5.01 -23.29
CA ARG A 40 -16.86 -3.76 -24.07
C ARG A 40 -16.86 -4.07 -25.56
N TYR A 41 -17.76 -3.43 -26.29
CA TYR A 41 -17.90 -3.57 -27.74
C TYR A 41 -17.30 -2.34 -28.43
N ASN A 42 -16.47 -2.54 -29.45
CA ASN A 42 -16.04 -1.48 -30.36
C ASN A 42 -16.51 -1.83 -31.77
N LYS A 43 -17.13 -0.87 -32.46
CA LYS A 43 -17.58 -1.02 -33.84
C LYS A 43 -16.58 -0.31 -34.75
N ILE A 44 -15.88 -1.06 -35.59
CA ILE A 44 -15.00 -0.53 -36.63
C ILE A 44 -15.49 -1.10 -37.96
N GLY A 45 -15.90 -0.24 -38.89
CA GLY A 45 -16.23 -0.64 -40.26
C GLY A 45 -17.28 -1.77 -40.38
N GLY A 46 -18.32 -1.76 -39.54
CA GLY A 46 -19.41 -2.74 -39.60
C GLY A 46 -19.11 -4.12 -39.00
N ILE A 47 -17.89 -4.36 -38.51
CA ILE A 47 -17.53 -5.60 -37.79
C ILE A 47 -17.57 -5.31 -36.28
N GLU A 48 -18.32 -6.14 -35.54
CA GLU A 48 -18.37 -6.10 -34.08
C GLU A 48 -17.31 -7.05 -33.51
N ILE A 49 -16.18 -6.50 -33.07
CA ILE A 49 -15.11 -7.30 -32.49
C ILE A 49 -15.33 -7.40 -30.98
N LYS A 50 -15.65 -8.61 -30.50
CA LYS A 50 -15.68 -8.94 -29.07
C LYS A 50 -14.25 -9.15 -28.57
N SER A 51 -13.65 -8.11 -27.98
CA SER A 51 -12.37 -8.27 -27.26
C SER A 51 -12.62 -8.51 -25.78
N LYS A 52 -12.17 -9.65 -25.25
CA LYS A 52 -12.12 -9.89 -23.80
C LYS A 52 -10.91 -9.12 -23.24
N LYS A 53 -11.15 -8.18 -22.32
CA LYS A 53 -10.09 -7.45 -21.62
C LYS A 53 -10.00 -8.03 -20.21
N GLU A 54 -9.08 -8.97 -20.00
CA GLU A 54 -8.78 -9.47 -18.67
C GLU A 54 -7.79 -8.49 -18.00
N TYR A 55 -8.15 -7.99 -16.82
CA TYR A 55 -7.26 -7.17 -16.02
C TYR A 55 -6.41 -8.09 -15.14
N TYR A 56 -5.09 -8.02 -15.31
CA TYR A 56 -4.18 -8.72 -14.42
C TYR A 56 -4.12 -7.97 -13.09
N ILE A 57 -4.67 -8.56 -12.03
CA ILE A 57 -4.46 -8.08 -10.66
C ILE A 57 -3.18 -8.71 -10.14
N GLU A 58 -2.16 -7.89 -9.95
CA GLU A 58 -0.94 -8.31 -9.26
C GLU A 58 -1.10 -8.14 -7.76
N MET A 59 -0.90 -9.22 -7.02
CA MET A 59 -0.83 -9.18 -5.56
C MET A 59 0.61 -8.96 -5.11
N LEU A 60 0.83 -7.90 -4.32
CA LEU A 60 2.11 -7.60 -3.69
C LEU A 60 2.06 -8.04 -2.24
N TYR A 61 2.97 -8.92 -1.81
CA TYR A 61 3.07 -9.31 -0.42
C TYR A 61 4.51 -9.64 -0.06
N GLN A 62 4.95 -9.08 1.06
CA GLN A 62 6.24 -9.38 1.64
C GLN A 62 6.10 -9.37 3.17
N GLY A 63 6.19 -10.55 3.79
CA GLY A 63 6.01 -10.71 5.22
C GLY A 63 5.68 -12.13 5.65
N ASP A 64 5.50 -12.27 6.96
CA ASP A 64 5.05 -13.44 7.70
C ASP A 64 4.04 -13.02 8.78
N ASP A 65 3.68 -13.94 9.68
CA ASP A 65 2.70 -13.69 10.74
C ASP A 65 3.18 -12.71 11.83
N LYS A 66 4.48 -12.44 11.92
CA LYS A 66 5.09 -11.53 12.91
C LYS A 66 5.50 -10.20 12.30
N ARG A 67 5.78 -10.15 11.00
CA ARG A 67 6.36 -9.01 10.30
C ARG A 67 5.74 -8.87 8.92
N ARG A 68 5.25 -7.69 8.56
CA ARG A 68 4.73 -7.44 7.21
C ARG A 68 5.22 -6.10 6.69
N PHE A 69 5.96 -6.17 5.59
CA PHE A 69 6.61 -5.03 4.96
C PHE A 69 5.74 -4.46 3.85
N VAL A 70 5.13 -5.32 3.03
CA VAL A 70 4.31 -4.92 1.89
C VAL A 70 3.01 -5.72 1.86
N LEU A 71 1.91 -5.04 1.57
CA LEU A 71 0.67 -5.66 1.10
C LEU A 71 0.05 -4.74 0.04
N GLY A 72 -0.35 -5.26 -1.12
CA GLY A 72 -1.03 -4.47 -2.14
C GLY A 72 -1.71 -5.29 -3.21
N GLU A 73 -2.57 -4.62 -3.96
CA GLU A 73 -3.16 -5.11 -5.20
C GLU A 73 -3.06 -4.01 -6.24
N VAL A 74 -2.44 -4.31 -7.37
CA VAL A 74 -2.23 -3.33 -8.45
C VAL A 74 -2.65 -3.90 -9.80
N THR A 75 -3.21 -3.05 -10.64
CA THR A 75 -3.61 -3.33 -12.02
C THR A 75 -2.87 -2.44 -13.02
N GLY A 76 -2.03 -1.53 -12.53
CA GLY A 76 -1.33 -0.53 -13.33
C GLY A 76 -0.17 0.11 -12.59
N ASN A 77 0.38 1.17 -13.19
CA ASN A 77 1.62 1.81 -12.72
C ASN A 77 1.40 3.00 -11.79
N ASN A 78 0.15 3.40 -11.55
CA ASN A 78 -0.20 4.50 -10.64
C ASN A 78 -1.07 4.02 -9.46
N PRO A 79 -0.56 3.14 -8.57
CA PRO A 79 -1.26 2.80 -7.33
C PRO A 79 -1.15 3.92 -6.29
N LEU A 80 -2.10 3.96 -5.35
CA LEU A 80 -2.00 4.79 -4.16
C LEU A 80 -1.18 4.07 -3.06
N ILE A 81 -0.08 4.66 -2.63
CA ILE A 81 0.73 4.12 -1.53
C ILE A 81 0.22 4.69 -0.21
N CYS A 82 -0.15 3.82 0.74
CA CYS A 82 -0.73 4.20 2.03
C CYS A 82 0.24 3.87 3.16
N PHE A 83 0.52 4.82 4.06
CA PHE A 83 1.33 4.58 5.26
C PHE A 83 0.48 4.54 6.52
N GLY A 84 0.37 3.36 7.13
CA GLY A 84 -0.15 3.16 8.50
C GLY A 84 0.96 3.13 9.56
N ILE A 85 0.58 2.87 10.82
CA ILE A 85 1.57 2.68 11.90
C ILE A 85 2.25 1.33 11.78
N ASN A 86 1.46 0.26 11.84
CA ASN A 86 1.94 -1.09 11.83
C ASN A 86 0.89 -2.05 11.24
N PRO A 87 1.32 -3.19 10.68
CA PRO A 87 0.43 -4.25 10.27
C PRO A 87 -0.45 -4.80 11.38
N SER A 88 -1.67 -5.18 11.01
CA SER A 88 -2.58 -5.95 11.86
C SER A 88 -3.01 -7.23 11.13
N LYS A 89 -4.31 -7.45 10.91
CA LYS A 89 -4.86 -8.74 10.46
C LYS A 89 -4.73 -9.00 8.95
N ALA A 90 -4.64 -7.96 8.11
CA ALA A 90 -4.64 -8.15 6.67
C ALA A 90 -3.33 -8.78 6.14
N LYS A 91 -3.45 -9.91 5.45
CA LYS A 91 -2.31 -10.71 4.93
C LYS A 91 -2.70 -11.54 3.72
N ILE A 92 -1.72 -12.12 3.04
CA ILE A 92 -1.95 -13.21 2.09
C ILE A 92 -1.74 -14.53 2.84
N ALA A 93 -2.72 -15.42 2.77
CA ALA A 93 -2.62 -16.79 3.29
C ALA A 93 -3.35 -17.71 2.32
N ASP A 94 -2.78 -18.89 2.07
CA ASP A 94 -3.30 -19.86 1.09
C ASP A 94 -3.55 -19.25 -0.29
N SER A 95 -2.63 -18.38 -0.74
CA SER A 95 -2.73 -17.62 -2.00
C SER A 95 -3.97 -16.71 -2.10
N LYS A 96 -4.60 -16.37 -0.97
CA LYS A 96 -5.77 -15.51 -0.90
C LYS A 96 -5.51 -14.32 -0.01
N LEU A 97 -5.97 -13.16 -0.46
CA LEU A 97 -5.95 -11.95 0.36
C LEU A 97 -7.02 -12.03 1.45
N GLN A 98 -6.57 -12.06 2.70
CA GLN A 98 -7.40 -11.83 3.86
C GLN A 98 -7.40 -10.33 4.17
N THR A 99 -8.56 -9.69 4.06
CA THR A 99 -8.71 -8.24 4.25
C THR A 99 -9.28 -7.88 5.61
N ASP A 100 -9.11 -6.62 6.01
CA ASP A 100 -9.78 -6.00 7.13
C ASP A 100 -10.55 -4.73 6.70
N ARG A 101 -11.16 -4.04 7.68
CA ARG A 101 -11.91 -2.80 7.43
C ARG A 101 -11.03 -1.67 6.90
N THR A 102 -9.74 -1.65 7.22
CA THR A 102 -8.80 -0.66 6.69
C THR A 102 -8.60 -0.90 5.19
N ILE A 103 -8.30 -2.14 4.78
CA ILE A 103 -8.11 -2.48 3.37
C ILE A 103 -9.39 -2.25 2.56
N ALA A 104 -10.56 -2.61 3.10
CA ALA A 104 -11.84 -2.31 2.44
C ALA A 104 -12.03 -0.80 2.22
N LYS A 105 -11.59 0.03 3.18
CA LYS A 105 -11.62 1.47 3.05
C LYS A 105 -10.63 2.00 2.01
N ILE A 106 -9.43 1.45 1.96
CA ILE A 106 -8.40 1.81 0.96
C ILE A 106 -8.88 1.48 -0.45
N ARG A 107 -9.49 0.30 -0.66
CA ARG A 107 -10.11 -0.07 -1.95
C ARG A 107 -11.15 0.96 -2.41
N HIS A 108 -12.06 1.34 -1.51
CA HIS A 108 -13.02 2.41 -1.81
C HIS A 108 -12.35 3.74 -2.19
N ILE A 109 -11.23 4.10 -1.54
CA ILE A 109 -10.49 5.33 -1.86
C ILE A 109 -9.89 5.25 -3.27
N VAL A 110 -9.29 4.14 -3.65
CA VAL A 110 -8.67 4.03 -4.98
C VAL A 110 -9.72 4.05 -6.11
N ASP A 111 -10.90 3.49 -5.87
CA ASP A 111 -12.01 3.50 -6.84
C ASP A 111 -12.56 4.92 -7.10
N ILE A 112 -12.69 5.73 -6.04
CA ILE A 112 -13.22 7.10 -6.15
C ILE A 112 -12.18 8.10 -6.66
N GLU A 113 -10.91 7.87 -6.34
CA GLU A 113 -9.77 8.73 -6.73
C GLU A 113 -9.13 8.29 -8.06
N LYS A 114 -9.57 7.16 -8.64
CA LYS A 114 -9.11 6.62 -9.93
C LYS A 114 -7.62 6.24 -9.96
N TYR A 115 -7.16 5.56 -8.91
CA TYR A 115 -5.84 4.92 -8.90
C TYR A 115 -5.92 3.50 -9.46
N ASP A 116 -4.79 3.00 -9.97
CA ASP A 116 -4.70 1.66 -10.58
C ASP A 116 -4.55 0.54 -9.54
N GLY A 117 -4.75 0.84 -8.27
CA GLY A 117 -4.54 -0.08 -7.16
C GLY A 117 -4.04 0.60 -5.91
N TRP A 118 -3.68 -0.20 -4.92
CA TRP A 118 -3.26 0.26 -3.62
C TRP A 118 -2.07 -0.56 -3.10
N ILE A 119 -1.21 0.10 -2.32
CA ILE A 119 -0.12 -0.54 -1.61
C ILE A 119 -0.10 -0.02 -0.18
N MET A 120 -0.30 -0.91 0.79
CA MET A 120 -0.22 -0.62 2.21
C MET A 120 1.19 -0.89 2.73
N LEU A 121 1.88 0.19 3.08
CA LEU A 121 3.15 0.21 3.81
C LEU A 121 2.91 0.72 5.24
N ASN A 122 3.90 0.59 6.11
CA ASN A 122 3.76 0.98 7.51
C ASN A 122 5.05 1.65 8.01
N LEU A 123 4.91 2.55 8.99
CA LEU A 123 6.06 3.14 9.67
C LEU A 123 6.93 2.06 10.34
N TYR A 124 6.28 1.03 10.88
CA TYR A 124 6.95 -0.10 11.53
C TYR A 124 6.33 -1.43 11.10
N ALA A 125 7.15 -2.44 10.83
CA ALA A 125 6.71 -3.68 10.18
C ALA A 125 6.17 -4.76 11.12
N GLN A 126 6.19 -4.56 12.45
CA GLN A 126 5.70 -5.55 13.41
C GLN A 126 4.18 -5.76 13.29
N VAL A 127 3.75 -7.01 13.17
CA VAL A 127 2.33 -7.39 13.14
C VAL A 127 1.77 -7.40 14.57
N THR A 128 0.82 -6.50 14.86
CA THR A 128 0.01 -6.51 16.09
C THR A 128 -1.26 -5.67 15.92
N SER A 129 -2.40 -6.13 16.45
CA SER A 129 -3.61 -5.28 16.59
C SER A 129 -3.59 -4.40 17.83
N GLU A 130 -2.75 -4.75 18.81
CA GLU A 130 -2.64 -4.06 20.09
C GLU A 130 -1.42 -3.15 20.09
N PRO A 131 -1.59 -1.81 20.08
CA PRO A 131 -0.47 -0.88 20.08
C PRO A 131 0.46 -1.04 21.28
N ASN A 132 -0.08 -1.48 22.42
CA ASN A 132 0.69 -1.79 23.63
C ASN A 132 1.72 -2.93 23.44
N ASN A 133 1.49 -3.81 22.46
CA ASN A 133 2.38 -4.93 22.13
C ASN A 133 3.46 -4.56 21.11
N LEU A 134 3.44 -3.34 20.56
CA LEU A 134 4.58 -2.84 19.80
C LEU A 134 5.83 -2.90 20.65
N ASP A 135 6.94 -3.30 20.03
CA ASP A 135 8.26 -3.31 20.63
C ASP A 135 8.46 -2.04 21.46
N LYS A 136 8.99 -2.17 22.68
CA LYS A 136 9.21 -1.01 23.56
C LYS A 136 10.33 -0.10 23.07
N VAL A 137 11.17 -0.65 22.21
CA VAL A 137 12.43 -0.11 21.70
C VAL A 137 12.50 -0.46 20.21
N LEU A 138 13.05 0.44 19.40
CA LEU A 138 13.22 0.19 17.97
C LEU A 138 14.07 -1.07 17.73
N ASN A 139 13.53 -2.04 16.99
CA ASN A 139 14.31 -3.11 16.42
C ASN A 139 14.97 -2.62 15.12
N SER A 140 16.26 -2.26 15.19
CA SER A 140 16.98 -1.69 14.05
C SER A 140 17.01 -2.61 12.82
N ASN A 141 17.10 -3.93 13.02
CA ASN A 141 17.09 -4.88 11.89
C ASN A 141 15.72 -4.89 11.20
N LEU A 142 14.63 -4.86 11.97
CA LEU A 142 13.29 -4.79 11.43
C LEU A 142 13.05 -3.46 10.70
N HIS A 143 13.53 -2.35 11.27
CA HIS A 143 13.45 -1.02 10.66
C HIS A 143 14.20 -0.96 9.33
N ASN A 144 15.47 -1.39 9.32
CA ASN A 144 16.29 -1.38 8.11
C ASN A 144 15.65 -2.23 7.01
N LYS A 145 15.13 -3.42 7.37
CA LYS A 145 14.42 -4.26 6.42
C LYS A 145 13.14 -3.60 5.89
N ASN A 146 12.41 -2.89 6.74
CA ASN A 146 11.24 -2.13 6.32
C ASN A 146 11.61 -1.02 5.32
N ILE A 147 12.67 -0.26 5.61
CA ILE A 147 13.19 0.78 4.71
C ILE A 147 13.60 0.20 3.34
N GLU A 148 14.28 -0.95 3.31
CA GLU A 148 14.64 -1.63 2.05
C GLU A 148 13.40 -1.98 1.20
N GLU A 149 12.37 -2.58 1.82
CA GLU A 149 11.17 -2.98 1.08
C GLU A 149 10.33 -1.77 0.65
N ILE A 150 10.30 -0.71 1.46
CA ILE A 150 9.69 0.57 1.07
C ILE A 150 10.42 1.16 -0.15
N GLU A 151 11.75 1.22 -0.12
CA GLU A 151 12.57 1.76 -1.21
C GLU A 151 12.34 0.99 -2.52
N LYS A 152 12.25 -0.35 -2.47
CA LYS A 152 11.88 -1.17 -3.64
C LYS A 152 10.52 -0.80 -4.22
N ILE A 153 9.50 -0.63 -3.37
CA ILE A 153 8.15 -0.26 -3.82
C ILE A 153 8.14 1.14 -4.42
N LEU A 154 8.82 2.10 -3.79
CA LEU A 154 8.91 3.45 -4.31
C LEU A 154 9.62 3.48 -5.67
N ASN A 155 10.75 2.78 -5.82
CA ASN A 155 11.45 2.68 -7.10
C ASN A 155 10.62 2.03 -8.19
N ARG A 156 9.80 1.04 -7.82
CA ARG A 156 8.89 0.35 -8.76
C ARG A 156 7.74 1.25 -9.22
N PHE A 157 7.23 2.11 -8.33
CA PHE A 157 6.11 3.01 -8.62
C PHE A 157 6.52 4.47 -8.37
N PRO A 158 7.38 5.05 -9.25
CA PRO A 158 8.00 6.35 -9.04
C PRO A 158 6.98 7.50 -8.95
N ASN A 159 5.87 7.40 -9.68
CA ASN A 159 4.85 8.45 -9.77
C ASN A 159 3.71 8.32 -8.75
N SER A 160 3.70 7.27 -7.94
CA SER A 160 2.63 7.03 -6.97
C SER A 160 2.56 8.11 -5.90
N ASN A 161 1.34 8.61 -5.70
CA ASN A 161 1.01 9.47 -4.58
C ASN A 161 0.99 8.69 -3.26
N ILE A 162 1.21 9.41 -2.17
CA ILE A 162 1.25 8.85 -0.83
C ILE A 162 0.05 9.34 0.00
N LEU A 163 -0.61 8.42 0.70
CA LEU A 163 -1.65 8.70 1.68
C LEU A 163 -1.16 8.41 3.11
N ALA A 164 -1.09 9.43 3.94
CA ALA A 164 -0.79 9.32 5.36
C ALA A 164 -2.04 8.85 6.16
N CYS A 165 -1.88 7.79 6.96
CA CYS A 165 -2.99 7.11 7.65
C CYS A 165 -2.68 6.71 9.11
N TRP A 166 -1.66 7.27 9.75
CA TRP A 166 -1.17 6.75 11.04
C TRP A 166 -1.96 7.19 12.28
N GLY A 167 -2.65 8.31 12.24
CA GLY A 167 -3.44 8.84 13.37
C GLY A 167 -2.61 9.10 14.63
N ASN A 168 -3.28 9.15 15.78
CA ASN A 168 -2.65 9.42 17.07
C ASN A 168 -1.70 8.30 17.56
N LEU A 169 -1.77 7.12 16.95
CA LEU A 169 -0.94 5.98 17.34
C LEU A 169 0.56 6.20 17.04
N ILE A 170 0.91 7.24 16.26
CA ILE A 170 2.31 7.64 16.07
C ILE A 170 2.99 8.07 17.39
N GLU A 171 2.19 8.49 18.38
CA GLU A 171 2.65 8.88 19.71
C GLU A 171 2.86 7.68 20.65
N GLU A 172 2.40 6.48 20.28
CA GLU A 172 2.44 5.29 21.15
C GLU A 172 3.87 4.87 21.49
N ARG A 173 4.80 5.07 20.55
CA ARG A 173 6.22 4.78 20.71
C ARG A 173 7.04 5.90 20.08
N LYS A 174 7.98 6.46 20.85
CA LYS A 174 8.86 7.54 20.38
C LYS A 174 9.57 7.20 19.06
N TYR A 175 9.97 5.95 18.87
CA TYR A 175 10.68 5.55 17.65
C TYR A 175 9.85 5.63 16.37
N LEU A 176 8.51 5.62 16.43
CA LEU A 176 7.66 5.72 15.23
C LEU A 176 7.87 7.06 14.53
N LYS A 177 8.09 8.13 15.30
CA LYS A 177 8.47 9.45 14.79
C LYS A 177 9.79 9.38 14.02
N TYR A 178 10.78 8.66 14.56
CA TYR A 178 12.08 8.47 13.91
C TYR A 178 12.01 7.54 12.70
N CYS A 179 11.13 6.54 12.69
CA CYS A 179 10.88 5.74 11.49
C CYS A 179 10.39 6.63 10.33
N LEU A 180 9.56 7.64 10.64
CA LEU A 180 9.09 8.62 9.65
C LEU A 180 10.19 9.62 9.26
N LYS A 181 10.69 10.42 10.22
CA LYS A 181 11.57 11.58 9.93
C LYS A 181 13.07 11.27 9.88
N GLY A 182 13.48 10.12 10.41
CA GLY A 182 14.89 9.76 10.60
C GLY A 182 15.50 10.39 11.85
N LEU A 183 16.78 10.07 12.08
CA LEU A 183 17.59 10.65 13.15
C LEU A 183 19.06 10.60 12.74
N LYS A 184 19.78 11.72 12.83
CA LYS A 184 21.25 11.76 12.68
C LYS A 184 21.89 12.08 14.02
N ILE A 185 22.94 11.35 14.38
CA ILE A 185 23.71 11.62 15.61
C ILE A 185 24.74 12.70 15.32
N GLY A 186 24.30 13.95 15.42
CA GLY A 186 25.14 15.16 15.42
C GLY A 186 24.49 16.32 16.19
N ASN A 187 23.31 16.11 16.76
CA ASN A 187 22.58 17.09 17.55
C ASN A 187 22.89 16.88 19.04
N ASN A 188 23.04 17.98 19.80
CA ASN A 188 23.09 18.01 21.27
C ASN A 188 21.79 17.41 21.86
N ILE A 189 21.67 16.09 21.83
CA ILE A 189 20.58 15.36 22.46
C ILE A 189 21.16 14.70 23.69
N ALA A 190 21.25 15.52 24.75
CA ALA A 190 21.26 15.00 26.10
C ALA A 190 19.94 14.25 26.31
N ASP A 191 20.01 13.06 26.92
CA ASP A 191 18.86 12.32 27.46
C ASP A 191 18.18 11.28 26.56
N TYR A 192 18.98 10.37 25.97
CA TYR A 192 18.45 9.05 25.62
C TYR A 192 19.43 7.94 26.00
N SER A 193 19.10 7.19 27.06
CA SER A 193 19.70 5.89 27.35
C SER A 193 19.56 4.89 26.19
N PHE A 194 18.60 5.12 25.29
CA PHE A 194 18.34 4.31 24.09
C PHE A 194 19.34 4.54 22.93
N LEU A 195 19.94 5.74 22.83
CA LEU A 195 20.77 6.12 21.68
C LEU A 195 22.19 5.56 21.71
N SER A 196 22.64 5.03 22.86
CA SER A 196 23.98 4.44 23.01
C SER A 196 24.26 3.27 22.04
N LYS A 197 23.23 2.71 21.39
CA LYS A 197 23.33 1.56 20.47
C LYS A 197 22.87 1.83 19.04
N ILE A 198 22.33 3.01 18.73
CA ILE A 198 21.72 3.28 17.42
C ILE A 198 22.56 4.30 16.67
N LYS A 199 23.22 3.86 15.60
CA LYS A 199 23.76 4.76 14.56
C LYS A 199 22.59 5.35 13.74
N ASP A 200 22.84 6.43 13.01
CA ASP A 200 21.87 7.15 12.16
C ASP A 200 20.68 6.31 11.65
N ILE A 201 19.46 6.78 11.92
CA ILE A 201 18.21 6.16 11.47
C ILE A 201 17.80 6.82 10.15
N LYS A 202 17.78 6.06 9.04
CA LYS A 202 17.18 6.49 7.78
C LYS A 202 15.65 6.54 7.95
N GLY A 203 15.05 7.71 7.74
CA GLY A 203 13.60 7.93 7.82
C GLY A 203 12.91 7.74 6.47
N ILE A 204 11.63 7.39 6.49
CA ILE A 204 10.79 7.25 5.29
C ILE A 204 10.71 8.55 4.47
N THR A 205 10.72 9.72 5.12
CA THR A 205 10.69 11.01 4.40
C THR A 205 11.92 11.21 3.50
N SER A 206 13.07 10.64 3.88
CA SER A 206 14.28 10.70 3.05
C SER A 206 14.14 9.97 1.71
N LEU A 207 13.22 9.00 1.61
CA LEU A 207 12.91 8.23 0.40
C LEU A 207 11.81 8.85 -0.47
N THR A 208 11.13 9.90 0.01
CA THR A 208 9.86 10.37 -0.55
C THR A 208 9.83 11.87 -0.86
N LYS A 209 11.00 12.52 -0.93
CA LYS A 209 11.14 13.98 -1.12
C LYS A 209 10.37 14.52 -2.33
N ASP A 210 10.38 13.80 -3.45
CA ASP A 210 9.76 14.27 -4.69
C ASP A 210 8.29 13.82 -4.85
N ARG A 211 7.67 13.32 -3.77
CA ARG A 211 6.34 12.71 -3.82
C ARG A 211 5.28 13.59 -3.21
N LYS A 212 4.09 13.53 -3.81
CA LYS A 212 2.90 14.21 -3.28
C LYS A 212 2.29 13.39 -2.16
N TRP A 213 2.22 14.01 -0.99
CA TRP A 213 1.57 13.46 0.18
C TRP A 213 0.14 13.99 0.30
N PHE A 214 -0.74 13.11 0.76
CA PHE A 214 -2.15 13.39 1.00
C PHE A 214 -2.56 12.87 2.37
N TYR A 215 -3.59 13.50 2.93
CA TYR A 215 -4.39 12.96 4.02
C TYR A 215 -5.84 12.87 3.55
N ARG A 216 -6.69 12.21 4.34
CA ARG A 216 -8.12 12.07 4.02
C ARG A 216 -8.99 12.23 5.25
N GLY A 217 -10.08 12.99 5.10
CA GLY A 217 -10.96 13.33 6.21
C GLY A 217 -10.43 14.53 7.00
N ILE A 218 -10.45 14.43 8.33
CA ILE A 218 -9.98 15.48 9.24
C ILE A 218 -8.62 15.11 9.83
N ILE A 219 -7.77 16.11 10.07
CA ILE A 219 -6.61 15.96 10.94
C ILE A 219 -7.09 15.78 12.39
N THR A 220 -6.41 14.96 13.18
CA THR A 220 -6.78 14.76 14.59
C THR A 220 -6.53 16.03 15.41
N LYS A 221 -7.14 16.14 16.60
CA LYS A 221 -6.86 17.26 17.53
C LYS A 221 -5.37 17.40 17.89
N LYS A 222 -4.60 16.31 17.75
CA LYS A 222 -3.14 16.27 17.99
C LYS A 222 -2.30 16.60 16.74
N GLY A 223 -2.94 16.98 15.63
CA GLY A 223 -2.23 17.35 14.40
C GLY A 223 -1.89 16.19 13.47
N HIS A 224 -2.35 14.96 13.72
CA HIS A 224 -1.96 13.80 12.90
C HIS A 224 -2.98 13.46 11.81
N PRO A 225 -2.55 12.98 10.62
CA PRO A 225 -3.44 12.47 9.58
C PRO A 225 -4.20 11.23 10.07
N LYS A 226 -5.53 11.28 10.01
CA LYS A 226 -6.40 10.28 10.64
C LYS A 226 -6.32 8.91 9.97
N HIS A 227 -6.44 7.87 10.79
CA HIS A 227 -6.61 6.50 10.32
C HIS A 227 -7.89 6.33 9.49
N GLN A 228 -7.82 5.58 8.39
CA GLN A 228 -8.86 5.59 7.35
C GLN A 228 -10.21 5.02 7.81
N ILE A 229 -10.23 4.08 8.76
CA ILE A 229 -11.49 3.57 9.35
C ILE A 229 -12.37 4.72 9.88
N GLY A 230 -11.78 5.79 10.42
CA GLY A 230 -12.51 6.89 11.05
C GLY A 230 -12.96 8.00 10.10
N THR A 231 -12.81 7.82 8.79
CA THR A 231 -13.12 8.85 7.77
C THR A 231 -14.47 8.59 7.09
N LYS A 232 -15.17 9.63 6.64
CA LYS A 232 -16.42 9.49 5.88
C LYS A 232 -16.14 8.90 4.48
N ASN A 233 -17.09 8.20 3.86
CA ASN A 233 -16.93 7.67 2.49
C ASN A 233 -16.85 8.78 1.43
N SER A 234 -17.50 9.92 1.67
CA SER A 234 -17.50 11.09 0.78
C SER A 234 -16.22 11.95 0.87
N ALA A 235 -15.35 11.73 1.86
CA ALA A 235 -14.12 12.49 1.98
C ALA A 235 -13.20 12.25 0.77
N ARG A 236 -12.55 13.31 0.30
CA ARG A 236 -11.55 13.26 -0.77
C ARG A 236 -10.15 13.42 -0.22
N LEU A 237 -9.16 13.06 -1.02
CA LEU A 237 -7.75 13.33 -0.73
C LEU A 237 -7.49 14.84 -0.67
N GLN A 238 -6.74 15.26 0.34
CA GLN A 238 -6.30 16.63 0.53
C GLN A 238 -4.78 16.65 0.63
N LYS A 239 -4.12 17.65 0.04
CA LYS A 239 -2.66 17.78 0.08
C LYS A 239 -2.19 17.82 1.54
N PHE A 240 -1.12 17.09 1.82
CA PHE A 240 -0.49 17.03 3.13
C PHE A 240 0.95 17.53 3.01
N ASN A 241 1.29 18.61 3.71
CA ASN A 241 2.67 19.08 3.76
C ASN A 241 3.44 18.22 4.76
N ILE A 242 4.17 17.21 4.25
CA ILE A 242 4.93 16.28 5.08
C ILE A 242 6.12 16.97 5.75
N ASP A 243 6.72 17.98 5.11
CA ASP A 243 7.91 18.67 5.60
C ASP A 243 7.54 19.55 6.81
N GLU A 244 6.48 20.37 6.69
CA GLU A 244 5.93 21.11 7.84
C GLU A 244 5.50 20.17 8.98
N TYR A 245 4.91 19.02 8.63
CA TYR A 245 4.47 18.04 9.62
C TYR A 245 5.63 17.45 10.43
N ILE A 246 6.75 17.07 9.79
CA ILE A 246 7.88 16.48 10.52
C ILE A 246 8.64 17.49 11.38
N GLU A 247 8.60 18.78 11.04
CA GLU A 247 9.13 19.86 11.88
C GLU A 247 8.33 20.01 13.18
N SER A 248 7.01 19.77 13.12
CA SER A 248 6.11 19.81 14.28
C SER A 248 6.12 18.55 15.16
N LEU A 249 6.86 17.49 14.77
CA LEU A 249 6.73 16.13 15.30
C LEU A 249 7.70 15.77 16.44
#